data_AF-A0A7Y9J3I1-F1
#
_entry.id   AF-A0A7Y9J3I1-F1
#
_cell.length_a   1.000
_cell.length_b   1.000
_cell.length_c   1.000
_cell.angle_alpha   90.00
_cell.angle_beta   90.00
_cell.angle_gamma   90.00
#
_symmetry.space_group_name_H-M   'P 1'
#
loop_
_entity.id
_entity.type
_entity.pdbx_description
1 polymer ?
#
loop_
_entity_poly.entity_id
_entity_poly.type
_entity_poly.pdbx_seq_one_letter_code
_entity_poly.pdbx_strand_id
1 'polypeptide(L)' 'MDHTMGAPVTYLPPGVLSAVGEALSASVGPIHFAGTEAAAAWTGYMEGAVQAGEAAAAAVLETYSSSSTSTL' A
#
# COMPACT_ATOMS: atom_id res chain seq x y z
N MET A 1 -3.66 -4.47 -22.38
CA MET A 1 -4.74 -4.82 -21.42
C MET A 1 -4.26 -5.82 -20.37
N ASP A 2 -3.17 -6.52 -20.67
CA ASP A 2 -2.37 -7.42 -19.83
C ASP A 2 -1.79 -6.80 -18.54
N HIS A 3 -1.60 -5.48 -18.46
CA HIS A 3 -1.00 -4.84 -17.28
C HIS A 3 -1.99 -4.27 -16.27
N THR A 4 -3.30 -4.33 -16.55
CA THR A 4 -4.33 -3.75 -15.65
C THR A 4 -5.46 -4.74 -15.35
N MET A 5 -5.80 -5.63 -16.31
CA MET A 5 -6.79 -6.70 -16.12
C MET A 5 -8.21 -6.28 -15.70
N GLY A 6 -8.50 -4.97 -15.57
CA GLY A 6 -9.80 -4.43 -15.19
C GLY A 6 -9.75 -2.93 -14.86
N ALA A 7 -10.89 -2.37 -14.48
CA ALA A 7 -11.05 -1.00 -13.99
C ALA A 7 -12.37 -0.89 -13.20
N PRO A 8 -12.55 0.12 -12.32
CA PRO A 8 -11.59 1.15 -11.92
C PRO A 8 -10.69 0.75 -10.73
N VAL A 9 -11.07 -0.28 -9.99
CA VAL A 9 -10.40 -0.73 -8.76
C VAL A 9 -10.65 -2.21 -8.54
N THR A 10 -9.78 -2.87 -7.78
CA THR A 10 -9.99 -4.24 -7.34
C THR A 10 -11.19 -4.34 -6.40
N TYR A 11 -12.15 -5.21 -6.74
CA TYR A 11 -13.25 -5.57 -5.85
C TYR A 11 -12.88 -6.76 -4.96
N LEU A 12 -13.24 -6.68 -3.68
CA LEU A 12 -13.05 -7.74 -2.71
C LEU A 12 -14.38 -8.47 -2.44
N PRO A 13 -14.46 -9.79 -2.65
CA PRO A 13 -15.63 -10.57 -2.29
C PRO A 13 -15.98 -10.46 -0.79
N PRO A 14 -17.23 -10.75 -0.41
CA PRO A 14 -17.64 -10.72 0.99
C PRO A 14 -16.73 -11.56 1.88
N GLY A 15 -16.32 -11.00 3.02
CA GLY A 15 -15.46 -11.65 4.00
C GLY A 15 -13.95 -11.49 3.77
N VAL A 16 -13.50 -11.15 2.55
CA VAL A 16 -12.07 -11.00 2.25
C VAL A 16 -11.49 -9.77 2.94
N LEU A 17 -12.14 -8.62 2.80
CA LEU A 17 -11.68 -7.37 3.42
C LEU A 17 -11.57 -7.49 4.95
N SER A 18 -12.52 -8.17 5.59
CA SER A 18 -12.48 -8.39 7.05
C SER A 18 -11.42 -9.41 7.47
N ALA A 19 -11.12 -10.41 6.63
CA ALA A 19 -10.19 -11.47 6.98
C ALA A 19 -8.72 -11.07 6.77
N VAL A 20 -8.44 -10.32 5.70
CA VAL A 20 -7.06 -10.01 5.27
C VAL A 20 -6.88 -8.58 4.76
N GLY A 21 -7.82 -7.67 5.03
CA GLY A 21 -7.75 -6.29 4.54
C GLY A 21 -6.52 -5.52 5.01
N GLU A 22 -6.02 -5.81 6.22
CA GLU A 22 -4.80 -5.19 6.77
C GLU A 22 -3.57 -5.48 5.90
N ALA A 23 -3.53 -6.63 5.23
CA ALA A 23 -2.41 -7.02 4.38
C ALA A 23 -2.25 -6.15 3.12
N LEU A 24 -3.25 -5.34 2.76
CA LEU A 24 -3.18 -4.44 1.59
C LEU A 24 -2.14 -3.34 1.74
N SER A 25 -1.87 -2.89 2.96
CA SER A 25 -0.91 -1.81 3.24
C SER A 25 0.23 -2.23 4.17
N ALA A 26 0.16 -3.41 4.81
CA ALA A 26 1.20 -3.92 5.68
C ALA A 26 2.51 -4.20 4.91
N SER A 27 3.63 -3.64 5.38
CA SER A 27 4.94 -3.89 4.79
C SER A 27 5.46 -5.30 5.11
N VAL A 28 6.30 -5.84 4.22
CA VAL A 28 6.98 -7.12 4.41
C VAL A 28 8.48 -6.91 4.26
N GLY A 29 9.18 -6.76 5.39
CA GLY A 29 10.60 -6.41 5.39
C GLY A 29 10.83 -5.07 4.67
N PRO A 30 11.72 -5.00 3.66
CA PRO A 30 11.96 -3.77 2.89
C PRO A 30 10.90 -3.49 1.80
N ILE A 31 9.86 -4.33 1.69
CA ILE A 31 8.81 -4.18 0.67
C ILE A 31 7.65 -3.39 1.27
N HIS A 32 7.32 -2.25 0.66
CA HIS A 32 6.19 -1.40 1.02
C HIS A 32 5.19 -1.37 -0.14
N PHE A 33 3.90 -1.46 0.18
CA PHE A 33 2.84 -1.48 -0.82
C PHE A 33 2.24 -0.09 -0.99
N ALA A 34 2.11 0.32 -2.26
CA ALA A 34 1.42 1.53 -2.68
C ALA A 34 0.29 1.14 -3.65
N GLY A 35 -0.43 2.14 -4.16
CA GLY A 35 -1.58 1.95 -5.03
C GLY A 35 -2.88 2.28 -4.31
N THR A 36 -3.93 2.58 -5.08
CA THR A 36 -5.18 3.11 -4.53
C THR A 36 -5.86 2.12 -3.57
N GLU A 37 -5.66 0.82 -3.75
CA GLU A 37 -6.09 -0.25 -2.86
C GLU A 37 -5.45 -0.23 -1.47
N ALA A 38 -4.26 0.35 -1.33
CA ALA A 38 -3.56 0.50 -0.05
C ALA A 38 -3.93 1.82 0.67
N ALA A 39 -4.74 2.68 0.06
CA ALA A 39 -5.13 3.96 0.62
C ALA A 39 -6.15 3.80 1.76
N ALA A 40 -5.98 4.58 2.83
CA ALA A 40 -6.95 4.62 3.93
C ALA A 40 -8.27 5.30 3.55
N ALA A 41 -8.24 6.16 2.52
CA ALA A 41 -9.41 6.85 1.99
C ALA A 41 -9.36 6.90 0.46
N TRP A 42 -10.52 7.08 -0.16
CA TRP A 42 -10.65 7.25 -1.61
C TRP A 42 -10.05 6.11 -2.45
N THR A 43 -10.10 4.88 -1.93
CA THR A 43 -9.73 3.67 -2.68
C THR A 43 -10.48 3.60 -4.01
N GLY A 44 -9.75 3.37 -5.09
CA GLY A 44 -10.24 3.38 -6.47
C GLY A 44 -10.23 4.73 -7.16
N TYR A 45 -9.78 5.79 -6.48
CA TYR A 45 -9.60 7.12 -7.06
C TYR A 45 -8.13 7.53 -7.11
N MET A 46 -7.84 8.54 -7.94
CA MET A 46 -6.50 9.12 -8.06
C MET A 46 -6.00 9.69 -6.73
N GLU A 47 -6.89 10.28 -5.92
CA GLU A 47 -6.55 10.79 -4.58
C GLU A 47 -5.98 9.68 -3.67
N GLY A 48 -6.64 8.52 -3.65
CA GLY A 48 -6.15 7.37 -2.89
C GLY A 48 -4.78 6.89 -3.41
N ALA A 49 -4.56 6.93 -4.72
CA ALA A 49 -3.26 6.55 -5.29
C ALA A 49 -2.11 7.47 -4.83
N VAL A 50 -2.36 8.79 -4.79
CA VAL A 50 -1.38 9.78 -4.29
C VAL A 50 -1.13 9.55 -2.81
N GLN A 51 -2.19 9.46 -2.00
CA GLN A 51 -2.09 9.25 -0.55
C GLN A 51 -1.32 7.97 -0.20
N ALA A 52 -1.62 6.86 -0.88
CA ALA A 52 -0.93 5.59 -0.67
C ALA A 52 0.55 5.66 -1.09
N GLY A 53 0.87 6.38 -2.17
CA GLY A 53 2.25 6.60 -2.61
C GLY A 53 3.08 7.39 -1.60
N GLU A 54 2.52 8.48 -1.06
CA GLU A 54 3.17 9.29 -0.02
C GLU A 54 3.39 8.49 1.27
N ALA A 55 2.38 7.72 1.70
CA ALA A 55 2.48 6.87 2.88
C ALA A 55 3.56 5.79 2.73
N ALA A 56 3.63 5.12 1.57
CA ALA A 56 4.65 4.12 1.28
C ALA A 56 6.06 4.75 1.28
N ALA A 57 6.22 5.94 0.69
CA ALA A 57 7.49 6.65 0.68
C ALA A 57 7.95 7.04 2.09
N ALA A 58 7.04 7.52 2.94
CA ALA A 58 7.33 7.83 4.34
C ALA A 58 7.80 6.59 5.11
N ALA A 59 7.13 5.44 4.93
CA ALA A 59 7.50 4.19 5.57
C ALA A 59 8.88 3.67 5.14
N VAL A 60 9.24 3.85 3.86
CA VAL A 60 10.59 3.55 3.35
C VAL A 60 11.64 4.43 4.04
N LEU A 61 11.40 5.74 4.14
CA LEU A 61 12.34 6.68 4.78
C LEU A 61 12.55 6.36 6.27
N GLU A 62 11.48 6.01 6.98
CA GLU A 62 11.55 5.57 8.37
C GLU A 62 12.39 4.30 8.55
N THR A 63 12.15 3.31 7.69
CA THR A 63 12.90 2.04 7.71
C THR A 63 14.38 2.27 7.39
N TYR A 64 14.67 3.12 6.40
CA TYR A 64 16.04 3.47 6.01
C TYR A 64 16.79 4.22 7.12
N SER A 65 16.14 5.19 7.76
CA SER A 65 16.69 5.92 8.91
C SER A 65 17.08 4.96 10.04
N SER A 66 16.18 4.04 10.38
CA SER A 66 16.40 3.05 11.44
C SER A 66 17.54 2.08 11.13
N SER A 67 17.70 1.69 9.86
CA SER A 67 18.82 0.83 9.43
C SER A 67 20.19 1.51 9.51
N SER A 68 20.23 2.83 9.31
CA SER A 68 21.47 3.62 9.32
C SER A 68 22.08 3.75 10.73
N THR A 69 21.26 3.68 11.77
CA THR A 69 21.69 3.84 13.18
C THR A 69 22.31 2.57 13.77
N SER A 70 22.06 1.38 13.20
CA SER A 70 22.45 0.10 13.80
C SER A 70 23.91 -0.34 13.55
N THR A 71 24.74 0.48 12.89
CA THR A 71 26.14 0.11 12.53
C THR A 71 27.19 0.75 13.45
N LEU A 72 26.80 1.24 14.64
CA LEU A 72 27.72 1.75 15.67
C LEU A 72 27.63 0.93 16.96
#